data_AF-A0A2X4V478-F1
#
_entry.id   AF-A0A2X4V478-F1
#
_cell.length_a   1.000
_cell.length_b   1.000
_cell.length_c   1.000
_cell.angle_alpha   90.00
_cell.angle_beta   90.00
_cell.angle_gamma   90.00
#
_symmetry.space_group_name_H-M   'P 1'
#
loop_
_entity.id
_entity.type
_entity.pdbx_description
1 polymer ?
#
loop_
_entity_poly.entity_id
_entity_poly.type
_entity_poly.pdbx_seq_one_letter_code
_entity_poly.pdbx_strand_id
1 'polypeptide(L)'
;MYIDDSSGLTPTEVRSRARRIFREHDGLSLIMIDYLQLMRVPALSDNRTLEIAEISRSLKALAKELQVPVVALSQLNRSLEQRADKRPVNLRPA
;
A
#
# COMPACT_ATOMS: atom_id res chain seq x y z
N MET A 1 3.11 -10.60 16.96
CA MET A 1 2.43 -9.52 16.20
C MET A 1 3.32 -8.29 16.25
N TYR A 2 3.60 -7.66 15.11
CA TYR A 2 4.43 -6.45 15.01
C TYR A 2 3.55 -5.29 14.55
N ILE A 3 3.66 -4.14 15.22
CA ILE A 3 2.94 -2.92 14.88
C ILE A 3 3.98 -1.83 14.68
N ASP A 4 3.85 -1.09 13.58
CA ASP A 4 4.68 0.05 13.24
C ASP A 4 3.76 1.24 13.02
N ASP A 5 3.84 2.22 13.92
CA ASP A 5 3.02 3.43 13.95
C ASP A 5 3.75 4.65 13.37
N SER A 6 4.88 4.42 12.69
CA SER A 6 5.65 5.50 12.06
C SER A 6 4.83 6.23 10.99
N SER A 7 4.79 7.55 11.06
CA SER A 7 4.10 8.38 10.07
C SER A 7 4.91 8.53 8.77
N GLY A 8 4.22 8.59 7.63
CA GLY A 8 4.84 9.02 6.37
C GLY A 8 5.75 7.98 5.71
N LEU A 9 5.62 6.70 6.08
CA LEU A 9 6.47 5.63 5.56
C LEU A 9 6.47 5.58 4.02
N THR A 10 7.67 5.53 3.46
CA THR A 10 7.88 5.26 2.05
C THR A 10 7.76 3.75 1.77
N PRO A 11 7.45 3.33 0.53
CA PRO A 11 7.43 1.92 0.17
C PRO A 11 8.78 1.22 0.43
N THR A 12 9.89 1.93 0.26
CA THR A 12 11.24 1.40 0.51
C THR A 12 11.45 1.08 1.99
N GLU A 13 10.99 1.94 2.90
CA GLU A 13 11.08 1.71 4.34
C GLU A 13 10.23 0.51 4.76
N VAL A 14 9.00 0.40 4.24
CA VAL A 14 8.13 -0.76 4.49
C VAL A 14 8.82 -2.05 4.05
N ARG A 15 9.42 -2.07 2.85
CA ARG A 15 10.17 -3.24 2.36
C ARG A 15 11.35 -3.60 3.25
N SER A 16 12.15 -2.60 3.65
CA SER A 16 13.31 -2.81 4.50
C SER A 16 12.92 -3.43 5.86
N ARG A 17 11.89 -2.86 6.50
CA ARG A 17 11.38 -3.32 7.79
C ARG A 17 10.75 -4.71 7.68
N ALA A 18 9.91 -4.96 6.67
CA ALA A 18 9.27 -6.26 6.46
C ALA A 18 10.31 -7.38 6.24
N ARG A 19 11.33 -7.14 5.41
CA ARG A 19 12.42 -8.09 5.19
C ARG A 19 13.22 -8.39 6.46
N ARG A 20 13.46 -7.36 7.29
CA ARG A 20 14.14 -7.54 8.57
C ARG A 20 13.35 -8.46 9.49
N ILE A 21 12.07 -8.14 9.70
CA ILE A 21 11.18 -8.94 10.57
C ILE A 21 11.03 -10.37 10.02
N PHE A 22 10.86 -10.52 8.71
CA PHE A 22 10.78 -11.84 8.08
C PHE A 22 12.01 -12.71 8.40
N ARG A 23 13.23 -12.14 8.36
CA ARG A 23 14.46 -12.88 8.72
C ARG A 23 14.58 -13.15 10.22
N GLU A 24 14.21 -12.19 11.06
CA GLU A 24 14.29 -12.30 12.52
C GLU A 24 13.31 -13.35 13.07
N HIS A 25 12.22 -13.63 12.35
CA HIS A 25 11.12 -14.48 12.80
C HIS A 25 10.84 -15.69 11.90
N ASP A 26 11.77 -16.01 10.99
CA ASP A 26 11.66 -17.13 10.04
C ASP A 26 10.35 -17.12 9.22
N GLY A 27 9.89 -15.91 8.88
CA GLY A 27 8.72 -15.70 8.04
C GLY A 27 7.75 -14.63 8.55
N LEU A 28 6.71 -14.41 7.75
CA LEU A 28 5.52 -13.62 8.08
C LEU A 28 4.30 -14.29 7.45
N SER A 29 3.17 -14.31 8.15
CA SER A 29 1.93 -14.87 7.60
C SER A 29 1.09 -13.83 6.85
N LEU A 30 1.24 -12.54 7.18
CA LEU A 30 0.46 -11.44 6.62
C LEU A 30 1.19 -10.11 6.84
N ILE A 31 1.08 -9.21 5.88
CA ILE A 31 1.45 -7.80 6.02
C ILE A 31 0.18 -6.96 5.84
N MET A 32 -0.11 -6.10 6.80
CA MET A 32 -1.26 -5.18 6.76
C MET A 32 -0.76 -3.74 6.74
N ILE A 33 -1.34 -2.91 5.86
CA ILE A 33 -1.01 -1.48 5.71
C ILE A 33 -2.28 -0.65 5.94
N ASP A 34 -2.26 0.20 6.96
CA ASP A 34 -3.35 1.12 7.33
C ASP A 34 -2.84 2.58 7.36
N TYR A 35 -3.18 3.45 6.42
CA TYR A 35 -3.76 3.21 5.09
C TYR A 35 -2.84 3.82 4.03
N LEU A 36 -2.91 3.34 2.78
CA LEU A 36 -1.98 3.69 1.69
C LEU A 36 -1.76 5.20 1.53
N GLN A 37 -2.79 5.98 1.80
CA GLN A 37 -2.73 7.42 1.63
C GLN A 37 -1.82 8.14 2.65
N LEU A 38 -1.39 7.49 3.73
CA LEU A 38 -0.39 8.06 4.64
C LEU A 38 1.04 7.84 4.14
N MET A 39 1.23 6.96 3.16
CA MET A 39 2.53 6.73 2.53
C MET A 39 2.85 7.84 1.52
N ARG A 40 4.15 8.12 1.40
CA ARG A 40 4.68 9.17 0.52
C ARG A 40 5.76 8.62 -0.41
N VAL A 41 5.80 9.15 -1.62
CA VAL A 41 6.92 9.02 -2.56
C VAL A 41 7.36 10.44 -2.90
N PRO A 42 8.43 10.97 -2.28
CA PRO A 42 8.82 12.39 -2.43
C PRO A 42 8.90 12.86 -3.89
N ALA A 43 9.38 11.99 -4.78
CA ALA A 43 9.53 12.26 -6.21
C ALA A 43 8.21 12.39 -6.99
N LEU A 44 7.07 11.97 -6.43
CA LEU A 44 5.76 11.97 -7.10
C LEU A 44 4.71 12.76 -6.32
N SER A 45 5.15 13.65 -5.41
CA SER A 45 4.27 14.39 -4.49
C SER A 45 3.21 15.24 -5.20
N ASP A 46 3.49 15.74 -6.41
CA ASP A 46 2.55 16.56 -7.20
C ASP A 46 1.48 15.72 -7.92
N ASN A 47 1.68 14.41 -8.08
CA ASN A 47 0.76 13.53 -8.78
C ASN A 47 0.38 12.32 -7.93
N ARG A 48 -0.67 12.53 -7.13
CA ARG A 48 -1.17 11.52 -6.21
C ARG A 48 -1.57 10.19 -6.88
N THR A 49 -2.08 10.23 -8.10
CA THR A 49 -2.44 9.02 -8.85
C THR A 49 -1.20 8.19 -9.18
N LEU A 50 -0.13 8.84 -9.66
CA LEU A 50 1.13 8.16 -9.94
C LEU A 50 1.80 7.65 -8.66
N GLU A 51 1.75 8.43 -7.58
CA GLU A 51 2.26 8.04 -6.28
C GLU A 51 1.59 6.76 -5.75
N ILE A 52 0.25 6.70 -5.77
CA ILE A 52 -0.51 5.51 -5.36
C ILE A 52 -0.19 4.31 -6.25
N ALA A 53 -0.07 4.52 -7.57
CA ALA A 53 0.29 3.45 -8.49
C ALA A 53 1.69 2.88 -8.18
N GLU A 54 2.64 3.73 -7.80
CA GLU A 54 4.00 3.31 -7.45
C GLU A 54 4.06 2.59 -6.10
N ILE A 55 3.36 3.10 -5.10
CA ILE A 55 3.18 2.42 -3.81
C ILE A 55 2.60 1.02 -4.04
N SER A 56 1.53 0.92 -4.84
CA SER A 56 0.86 -0.35 -5.13
C SER A 56 1.78 -1.37 -5.83
N ARG A 57 2.57 -0.93 -6.81
CA ARG A 57 3.57 -1.77 -7.47
C ARG A 57 4.63 -2.28 -6.50
N SER A 58 5.16 -1.39 -5.66
CA SER A 58 6.17 -1.73 -4.67
C SER A 58 5.66 -2.75 -3.63
N LEU A 59 4.42 -2.57 -3.15
CA LEU A 59 3.78 -3.53 -2.24
C LEU A 59 3.53 -4.89 -2.92
N LYS A 60 3.12 -4.91 -4.20
CA LYS A 60 2.97 -6.16 -4.94
C LYS A 60 4.30 -6.88 -5.13
N ALA A 61 5.38 -6.14 -5.38
CA ALA A 61 6.72 -6.70 -5.46
C ALA A 61 7.15 -7.32 -4.12
N LEU A 62 6.92 -6.62 -3.01
CA LEU A 62 7.17 -7.14 -1.65
C LEU A 62 6.42 -8.45 -1.39
N ALA A 63 5.12 -8.49 -1.73
CA ALA A 63 4.29 -9.68 -1.57
C ALA A 63 4.86 -10.90 -2.31
N LYS A 64 5.29 -10.69 -3.56
CA LYS A 64 5.90 -11.75 -4.39
C LYS A 64 7.25 -12.18 -3.84
N GLU A 65 8.05 -11.22 -3.40
CA GLU A 65 9.40 -11.46 -2.90
C GLU A 65 9.42 -12.29 -1.63
N LEU A 66 8.56 -11.95 -0.65
CA LEU A 66 8.50 -12.68 0.62
C LEU A 66 7.55 -13.88 0.56
N GLN A 67 6.78 -14.02 -0.52
CA GLN A 67 5.67 -14.98 -0.63
C GLN A 67 4.62 -14.80 0.49
N VAL A 68 4.39 -13.55 0.90
CA VAL A 68 3.46 -13.19 1.99
C VAL A 68 2.32 -12.35 1.43
N PRO A 69 1.05 -12.65 1.78
CA PRO A 69 -0.06 -11.81 1.38
C PRO A 69 0.07 -10.40 1.99
N VAL A 70 -0.19 -9.38 1.16
CA VAL A 70 -0.21 -7.97 1.58
C VAL A 70 -1.63 -7.44 1.43
N VAL A 71 -2.22 -6.98 2.53
CA VAL A 71 -3.52 -6.31 2.57
C VAL A 71 -3.27 -4.83 2.85
N ALA A 72 -3.76 -3.96 1.97
CA ALA A 72 -3.59 -2.53 2.12
C ALA A 72 -4.94 -1.83 2.07
N LEU A 73 -5.21 -1.00 3.08
CA LEU A 73 -6.40 -0.16 3.13
C LEU A 73 -6.21 1.04 2.21
N SER A 74 -7.18 1.28 1.33
CA SER A 74 -7.20 2.44 0.44
C SER A 74 -8.53 3.16 0.58
N GLN A 75 -8.48 4.46 0.82
CA GLN A 75 -9.64 5.32 0.71
C GLN A 75 -9.98 5.61 -0.76
N LEU A 76 -11.27 5.50 -1.10
CA LEU A 76 -11.79 5.85 -2.42
C LEU A 76 -11.89 7.38 -2.58
N ASN A 77 -11.82 7.85 -3.82
CA ASN A 77 -12.01 9.26 -4.11
C ASN A 77 -13.47 9.68 -3.88
N ARG A 78 -13.70 10.77 -3.13
CA ARG A 78 -15.04 11.25 -2.72
C ARG A 78 -15.91 11.72 -3.87
N SER A 79 -15.37 11.87 -5.08
CA SER A 79 -16.15 12.14 -6.31
C SER A 79 -17.16 11.04 -6.66
N LEU A 80 -17.10 9.87 -6.01
CA LEU A 80 -18.15 8.85 -6.03
C LEU A 80 -19.45 9.30 -5.35
N GLU A 81 -19.39 10.24 -4.40
CA GLU A 81 -20.57 10.68 -3.61
C GLU A 81 -21.53 11.59 -4.39
N GLN A 82 -21.06 12.20 -5.48
CA GLN A 82 -21.88 13.04 -6.38
C GLN A 82 -22.67 12.21 -7.42
N ARG A 83 -22.42 10.90 -7.49
CA ARG A 83 -23.14 10.00 -8.40
C ARG A 83 -24.40 9.48 -7.73
N ALA A 84 -25.47 9.34 -8.52
CA ALA A 84 -26.70 8.68 -8.08
C ALA A 84 -26.45 7.22 -7.66
N ASP A 85 -25.45 6.56 -8.27
CA ASP A 85 -24.94 5.25 -7.85
C ASP A 85 -23.59 5.39 -7.13
N LYS A 86 -23.56 4.99 -5.84
CA LYS A 86 -22.41 5.10 -4.94
C LYS A 86 -21.50 3.87 -4.94
N ARG A 87 -21.77 2.87 -5.79
CA ARG A 87 -20.94 1.67 -5.89
C ARG A 87 -19.57 2.01 -6.51
N PRO A 88 -18.45 1.53 -5.94
CA PRO A 88 -17.13 1.71 -6.52
C PRO A 88 -17.05 1.02 -7.87
N VAL A 89 -16.79 1.77 -8.94
CA VAL A 89 -16.52 1.20 -10.27
C VAL A 89 -15.02 1.01 -10.46
N ASN A 90 -14.60 -0.23 -10.70
CA ASN A 90 -13.23 -0.54 -11.14
C ASN A 90 -13.11 -0.27 -12.64
N LEU A 91 -12.25 0.67 -13.05
CA LEU A 91 -11.78 0.77 -14.43
C LEU A 91 -10.91 -0.45 -14.73
N ARG A 92 -11.48 -1.47 -15.38
CA ARG A 92 -10.69 -2.41 -16.16
C ARG A 92 -10.48 -1.79 -17.56
N PRO A 93 -9.26 -1.66 -18.07
CA PRO A 93 -9.07 -1.44 -19.49
C PRO A 93 -9.46 -2.72 -20.23
N ALA A 94 -10.20 -2.57 -21.32
CA ALA A 94 -10.38 -3.59 -22.34
C ALA A 94 -9.05 -3.93 -23.01
#